data_AF-A0A6M3ARC5-F1
#
_entry.id   AF-A0A6M3ARC5-F1
#
_cell.length_a   1.000
_cell.length_b   1.000
_cell.length_c   1.000
_cell.angle_alpha   90.00
_cell.angle_beta   90.00
_cell.angle_gamma   90.00
#
_symmetry.space_group_name_H-M   'P 1'
#
loop_
_entity.id
_entity.type
_entity.pdbx_description
1 polymer ?
#
loop_
_entity_poly.entity_id
_entity_poly.type
_entity_poly.pdbx_seq_one_letter_code
_entity_poly.pdbx_strand_id
1 'polypeptide(L)'
;GWDNFITVLPHPLGLTPFFTGNWAAYAQNPDSAAHIFGTSEGSGDAILTFLGGFHPQTQSLWLTDMAHHHLAIAVIFIVAGHMYRTNFGIGHRMKAILDAHVAPSNRLGAGHKGLFDTVNNSLHFQLGLALASVGTITSLVAQHMYALPPYAFLAVDFTTQASLYTHHQYIAGFIMCGAFAHGAIFFIRDYDPELNKGNVLARMLEHKEAI
;
A
#
# COMPACT_ATOMS: atom_id res chain seq x y z
N GLY A 1 7.54 -29.51 -4.15
CA GLY A 1 6.83 -28.72 -3.15
C GLY A 1 7.67 -28.65 -1.89
N TRP A 2 7.08 -28.78 -0.71
CA TRP A 2 7.82 -28.78 0.56
C TRP A 2 8.91 -29.85 0.65
N ASP A 3 8.70 -30.97 -0.05
CA ASP A 3 9.60 -32.12 -0.16
C ASP A 3 10.93 -31.83 -0.87
N ASN A 4 10.97 -30.83 -1.77
CA ASN A 4 12.14 -30.58 -2.61
C ASN A 4 12.57 -29.09 -2.72
N PHE A 5 11.86 -28.17 -2.05
CA PHE A 5 12.11 -26.72 -2.16
C PHE A 5 13.54 -26.30 -1.81
N ILE A 6 14.19 -26.97 -0.86
CA ILE A 6 15.58 -26.65 -0.46
C ILE A 6 16.64 -27.22 -1.42
N THR A 7 16.25 -28.15 -2.29
CA THR A 7 17.14 -28.83 -3.24
C THR A 7 16.97 -28.37 -4.69
N VAL A 8 15.86 -27.69 -5.00
CA VAL A 8 15.59 -27.14 -6.33
C VAL A 8 15.83 -25.64 -6.29
N LEU A 9 16.79 -25.16 -7.07
CA LEU A 9 17.10 -23.74 -7.12
C LEU A 9 16.01 -22.97 -7.87
N PRO A 10 15.61 -21.77 -7.39
CA PRO A 10 14.69 -20.90 -8.12
C PRO A 10 15.27 -20.34 -9.43
N HIS A 11 16.59 -20.27 -9.56
CA HIS A 11 17.30 -19.77 -10.74
C HIS A 11 18.56 -20.62 -10.98
N PRO A 12 18.95 -20.95 -12.23
CA PRO A 12 20.08 -21.84 -12.52
C PRO A 12 21.42 -21.40 -11.91
N LEU A 13 21.65 -20.08 -11.84
CA LEU A 13 22.87 -19.49 -11.26
C LEU A 13 22.85 -19.39 -9.72
N GLY A 14 21.77 -19.81 -9.05
CA GLY A 14 21.63 -19.71 -7.60
C GLY A 14 21.79 -18.28 -7.08
N LEU A 15 22.39 -18.13 -5.89
CA LEU A 15 22.61 -16.83 -5.22
C LEU A 15 23.92 -16.13 -5.62
N THR A 16 24.76 -16.74 -6.45
CA THR A 16 26.06 -16.16 -6.83
C THR A 16 25.93 -14.78 -7.49
N PRO A 17 25.02 -14.55 -8.46
CA PRO A 17 24.82 -13.22 -9.04
C PRO A 17 24.35 -12.17 -8.02
N PHE A 18 23.56 -12.57 -7.03
CA PHE A 18 23.11 -11.67 -5.95
C PHE A 18 24.30 -11.10 -5.16
N PHE A 19 25.18 -11.98 -4.63
CA PHE A 19 26.30 -11.56 -3.79
C PHE A 19 27.43 -10.87 -4.56
N THR A 20 27.54 -11.11 -5.87
CA THR A 20 28.52 -10.45 -6.74
C THR A 20 28.02 -9.12 -7.32
N GLY A 21 26.75 -8.76 -7.07
CA GLY A 21 26.14 -7.52 -7.56
C GLY A 21 25.68 -7.58 -9.02
N ASN A 22 25.81 -8.73 -9.70
CA ASN A 22 25.31 -8.92 -11.06
C ASN A 22 23.82 -9.29 -11.08
N TRP A 23 22.96 -8.41 -10.53
CA TRP A 23 21.53 -8.69 -10.38
C TRP A 23 20.78 -8.79 -11.70
N ALA A 24 21.30 -8.17 -12.76
CA ALA A 24 20.73 -8.24 -14.10
C ALA A 24 20.65 -9.68 -14.65
N ALA A 25 21.47 -10.60 -14.13
CA ALA A 25 21.39 -12.02 -14.49
C ALA A 25 20.01 -12.63 -14.21
N TYR A 26 19.31 -12.19 -13.15
CA TYR A 26 17.99 -12.71 -12.77
C TYR A 26 16.82 -12.25 -13.66
N ALA A 27 17.08 -11.31 -14.58
CA ALA A 27 16.10 -10.78 -15.51
C ALA A 27 16.25 -11.35 -16.93
N GLN A 28 17.25 -12.20 -17.16
CA GLN A 28 17.56 -12.74 -18.48
C GLN A 28 16.60 -13.86 -18.87
N ASN A 29 16.28 -13.93 -20.16
CA ASN A 29 15.45 -14.99 -20.73
C ASN A 29 14.10 -15.17 -20.00
N PRO A 30 13.21 -14.15 -20.05
CA PRO A 30 11.86 -14.26 -19.53
C PRO A 30 11.03 -15.28 -20.33
N ASP A 31 9.88 -15.67 -19.77
CA ASP A 31 8.85 -16.41 -20.50
C ASP A 31 8.54 -15.74 -21.84
N SER A 32 8.52 -16.54 -22.90
CA SER A 32 8.29 -16.05 -24.26
C SER A 32 6.82 -15.64 -24.46
N ALA A 33 6.54 -14.88 -25.51
CA ALA A 33 5.16 -14.56 -25.89
C ALA A 33 4.30 -15.79 -26.26
N ALA A 34 4.94 -16.92 -26.57
CA ALA A 34 4.29 -18.19 -26.89
C ALA A 34 4.24 -19.15 -25.68
N HIS A 35 4.65 -18.73 -24.49
CA HIS A 35 4.63 -19.55 -23.29
C HIS A 35 3.22 -20.08 -22.99
N ILE A 36 3.15 -21.38 -22.66
CA ILE A 36 1.93 -22.05 -22.20
C ILE A 36 1.98 -22.15 -20.68
N PHE A 37 1.13 -21.37 -20.01
CA PHE A 37 1.09 -21.24 -18.56
C PHE A 37 0.92 -22.59 -17.87
N GLY A 38 1.78 -22.86 -16.88
CA GLY A 38 1.79 -24.12 -16.13
C GLY A 38 2.56 -25.26 -16.80
N THR A 39 3.28 -24.99 -17.90
CA THR A 39 4.12 -25.97 -18.60
C THR A 39 5.54 -25.42 -18.81
N SER A 40 6.46 -26.25 -19.31
CA SER A 40 7.81 -25.81 -19.71
C SER A 40 7.87 -25.34 -21.18
N GLU A 41 6.76 -25.34 -21.91
CA GLU A 41 6.76 -24.95 -23.32
C GLU A 41 6.80 -23.43 -23.44
N GLY A 42 7.90 -22.89 -23.97
CA GLY A 42 8.12 -21.46 -24.11
C GLY A 42 8.45 -20.72 -22.79
N SER A 43 8.71 -21.46 -21.70
CA SER A 43 9.10 -20.90 -20.39
C SER A 43 10.56 -20.43 -20.39
N GLY A 44 10.82 -19.33 -19.69
CA GLY A 44 12.15 -18.80 -19.42
C GLY A 44 12.73 -19.29 -18.10
N ASP A 45 13.84 -18.70 -17.69
CA ASP A 45 14.48 -18.90 -16.38
C ASP A 45 14.62 -17.60 -15.57
N ALA A 46 14.17 -16.45 -16.10
CA ALA A 46 14.09 -15.21 -15.35
C ALA A 46 13.22 -15.35 -14.09
N ILE A 47 13.64 -14.72 -13.00
CA ILE A 47 12.87 -14.67 -11.74
C ILE A 47 12.45 -13.25 -11.34
N LEU A 48 13.10 -12.22 -11.89
CA LEU A 48 12.80 -10.81 -11.60
C LEU A 48 12.86 -10.00 -12.89
N THR A 49 11.71 -9.59 -13.40
CA THR A 49 11.63 -8.84 -14.67
C THR A 49 10.96 -7.48 -14.49
N PHE A 50 10.94 -6.69 -15.56
CA PHE A 50 10.24 -5.41 -15.61
C PHE A 50 9.63 -5.22 -17.01
N LEU A 51 8.87 -6.22 -17.46
CA LEU A 51 8.35 -6.29 -18.83
C LEU A 51 7.21 -5.30 -19.05
N GLY A 52 6.29 -5.22 -18.08
CA GLY A 52 5.04 -4.52 -18.22
C GLY A 52 4.05 -5.26 -19.14
N GLY A 53 2.81 -4.75 -19.17
CA GLY A 53 1.72 -5.37 -19.93
C GLY A 53 1.28 -6.71 -19.33
N PHE A 54 0.87 -7.63 -20.21
CA PHE A 54 0.25 -8.89 -19.82
C PHE A 54 0.85 -10.08 -20.54
N HIS A 55 0.86 -11.22 -19.85
CA HIS A 55 1.17 -12.51 -20.45
C HIS A 55 0.11 -12.85 -21.52
N PRO A 56 0.49 -13.09 -22.80
CA PRO A 56 -0.45 -13.17 -23.92
C PRO A 56 -1.53 -14.25 -23.79
N GLN A 57 -1.20 -15.42 -23.23
CA GLN A 57 -2.20 -16.48 -23.05
C GLN A 57 -3.18 -16.20 -21.90
N THR A 58 -2.66 -15.80 -20.73
CA THR A 58 -3.46 -15.67 -19.51
C THR A 58 -4.17 -14.33 -19.38
N GLN A 59 -3.76 -13.33 -20.17
CA GLN A 59 -4.24 -11.94 -20.11
C GLN A 59 -4.11 -11.34 -18.70
N SER A 60 -3.02 -11.70 -18.00
CA SER A 60 -2.73 -11.26 -16.64
C SER A 60 -1.29 -10.76 -16.49
N LEU A 61 -1.00 -10.09 -15.38
CA LEU A 61 0.36 -9.61 -15.06
C LEU A 61 1.37 -10.75 -15.04
N TRP A 62 2.60 -10.45 -15.47
CA TRP A 62 3.71 -11.41 -15.42
C TRP A 62 4.06 -11.78 -13.97
N LEU A 63 4.24 -13.07 -13.69
CA LEU A 63 4.61 -13.55 -12.35
C LEU A 63 5.96 -12.98 -11.90
N THR A 64 6.91 -12.88 -12.81
CA THR A 64 8.25 -12.33 -12.57
C THR A 64 8.23 -10.82 -12.32
N ASP A 65 7.33 -10.08 -12.95
CA ASP A 65 7.11 -8.65 -12.64
C ASP A 65 6.45 -8.49 -11.26
N MET A 66 5.48 -9.34 -10.92
CA MET A 66 4.87 -9.34 -9.59
C MET A 66 5.90 -9.71 -8.50
N ALA A 67 6.75 -10.70 -8.73
CA ALA A 67 7.83 -11.06 -7.81
C ALA A 67 8.80 -9.89 -7.59
N HIS A 68 9.21 -9.22 -8.67
CA HIS A 68 10.08 -8.05 -8.60
C HIS A 68 9.40 -6.88 -7.87
N HIS A 69 8.12 -6.62 -8.14
CA HIS A 69 7.34 -5.62 -7.42
C HIS A 69 7.35 -5.88 -5.90
N HIS A 70 7.07 -7.11 -5.46
CA HIS A 70 7.06 -7.46 -4.05
C HIS A 70 8.43 -7.32 -3.39
N LEU A 71 9.50 -7.72 -4.09
CA LEU A 71 10.86 -7.52 -3.60
C LEU A 71 11.19 -6.03 -3.43
N ALA A 72 10.82 -5.20 -4.41
CA ALA A 72 11.05 -3.77 -4.36
C ALA A 72 10.31 -3.08 -3.20
N ILE A 73 9.01 -3.37 -3.01
CA ILE A 73 8.24 -2.80 -1.90
C ILE A 73 8.72 -3.32 -0.54
N ALA A 74 9.22 -4.57 -0.46
CA ALA A 74 9.80 -5.11 0.77
C ALA A 74 11.02 -4.30 1.21
N VAL A 75 11.91 -3.94 0.29
CA VAL A 75 13.07 -3.08 0.60
C VAL A 75 12.60 -1.70 1.07
N ILE A 76 11.62 -1.09 0.40
CA ILE A 76 11.06 0.21 0.79
C ILE A 76 10.50 0.14 2.22
N PHE A 77 9.73 -0.90 2.55
CA PHE A 77 9.13 -1.04 3.88
C PHE A 77 10.14 -1.40 4.96
N ILE A 78 11.19 -2.17 4.65
CA ILE A 78 12.29 -2.40 5.59
C ILE A 78 12.96 -1.07 5.94
N VAL A 79 13.32 -0.25 4.95
CA VAL A 79 13.95 1.06 5.21
C VAL A 79 13.02 1.98 5.98
N ALA A 80 11.74 2.09 5.55
CA ALA A 80 10.74 2.91 6.24
C ALA A 80 10.50 2.46 7.69
N GLY A 81 10.54 1.15 7.96
CA GLY A 81 10.38 0.56 9.29
C GLY A 81 11.44 0.98 10.31
N HIS A 82 12.55 1.58 9.87
CA HIS A 82 13.64 2.07 10.73
C HIS A 82 13.61 3.59 10.93
N MET A 83 12.56 4.29 10.48
CA MET A 83 12.47 5.76 10.56
C MET A 83 12.20 6.27 11.99
N TYR A 84 11.33 5.61 12.74
CA TYR A 84 10.84 6.13 14.03
C TYR A 84 11.65 5.60 15.21
N ARG A 85 11.86 6.48 16.20
CA ARG A 85 12.71 6.19 17.36
C ARG A 85 12.11 5.10 18.24
N THR A 86 12.96 4.16 18.65
CA THR A 86 12.64 3.10 19.61
C THR A 86 13.61 3.17 20.81
N ASN A 87 13.65 2.11 21.64
CA ASN A 87 14.53 1.99 22.79
C ASN A 87 16.03 2.00 22.42
N PHE A 88 16.38 1.89 21.13
CA PHE A 88 17.76 2.00 20.62
C PHE A 88 18.27 3.44 20.51
N GLY A 89 17.45 4.45 20.85
CA GLY A 89 17.92 5.83 21.01
C GLY A 89 18.09 6.65 19.73
N ILE A 90 18.05 6.03 18.55
CA ILE A 90 18.14 6.68 17.23
C ILE A 90 16.78 6.62 16.52
N GLY A 91 16.46 7.64 15.72
CA GLY A 91 15.24 7.75 14.92
C GLY A 91 14.40 9.00 15.26
N HIS A 92 13.27 9.16 14.58
CA HIS A 92 12.40 10.32 14.73
C HIS A 92 11.32 10.15 15.80
N ARG A 93 11.01 11.24 16.54
CA ARG A 93 9.82 11.32 17.38
C ARG A 93 8.68 11.96 16.56
N MET A 94 7.61 11.20 16.31
CA MET A 94 6.48 11.68 15.50
C MET A 94 5.86 12.97 16.06
N LYS A 95 5.69 13.05 17.38
CA LYS A 95 5.24 14.29 18.07
C LYS A 95 6.10 15.50 17.73
N ALA A 96 7.43 15.36 17.80
CA ALA A 96 8.35 16.44 17.50
C ALA A 96 8.33 16.86 16.03
N ILE A 97 8.13 15.90 15.10
CA ILE A 97 7.93 16.21 13.67
C ILE A 97 6.67 17.06 13.51
N LEU A 98 5.54 16.63 14.08
CA LEU A 98 4.26 17.34 13.96
C LEU A 98 4.34 18.74 14.58
N ASP A 99 4.87 18.87 15.79
CA ASP A 99 4.97 20.15 16.49
C ASP A 99 5.88 21.17 15.76
N ALA A 100 6.89 20.68 15.03
CA ALA A 100 7.81 21.50 14.24
C ALA A 100 7.26 21.84 12.84
N HIS A 101 6.32 21.05 12.30
CA HIS A 101 5.82 21.21 10.95
C HIS A 101 4.70 22.25 10.88
N VAL A 102 5.09 23.53 10.88
CA VAL A 102 4.21 24.70 10.79
C VAL A 102 4.41 25.41 9.45
N ALA A 103 3.30 25.87 8.84
CA ALA A 103 3.34 26.53 7.54
C ALA A 103 4.13 27.85 7.57
N PRO A 104 5.04 28.11 6.61
CA PRO A 104 5.84 29.34 6.59
C PRO A 104 5.02 30.64 6.52
N SER A 105 3.82 30.57 5.95
CA SER A 105 2.95 31.73 5.74
C SER A 105 2.09 32.09 6.95
N ASN A 106 2.14 31.31 8.05
CA ASN A 106 1.26 31.43 9.22
C ASN A 106 -0.26 31.40 8.91
N ARG A 107 -0.67 31.09 7.67
CA ARG A 107 -2.08 31.06 7.25
C ARG A 107 -2.86 29.85 7.79
N LEU A 108 -2.16 28.87 8.35
CA LEU A 108 -2.71 27.63 8.91
C LEU A 108 -2.64 27.58 10.44
N GLY A 109 -2.56 28.75 11.10
CA GLY A 109 -2.52 28.87 12.55
C GLY A 109 -1.30 28.20 13.19
N ALA A 110 -1.51 27.52 14.31
CA ALA A 110 -0.48 26.80 15.05
C ALA A 110 0.00 25.51 14.37
N GLY A 111 -0.49 25.20 13.16
CA GLY A 111 -0.08 24.01 12.40
C GLY A 111 -0.57 22.71 13.05
N HIS A 112 0.29 21.70 13.14
CA HIS A 112 -0.04 20.36 13.62
C HIS A 112 0.15 20.16 15.14
N LYS A 113 0.36 21.23 15.90
CA LYS A 113 0.55 21.15 17.35
C LYS A 113 -0.64 20.48 18.04
N GLY A 114 -0.34 19.60 19.00
CA GLY A 114 -1.33 18.85 19.77
C GLY A 114 -1.95 17.65 19.02
N LEU A 115 -1.82 17.58 17.69
CA LEU A 115 -2.45 16.49 16.91
C LEU A 115 -1.91 15.11 17.26
N PHE A 116 -0.64 14.99 17.63
CA PHE A 116 -0.10 13.70 18.05
C PHE A 116 -0.91 13.12 19.22
N ASP A 117 -1.16 13.92 20.25
CA ASP A 117 -1.91 13.48 21.43
C ASP A 117 -3.41 13.31 21.08
N THR A 118 -3.99 14.22 20.28
CA THR A 118 -5.39 14.11 19.81
C THR A 118 -5.64 12.79 19.08
N VAL A 119 -4.74 12.38 18.17
CA VAL A 119 -4.85 11.10 17.46
C VAL A 119 -4.54 9.93 18.38
N ASN A 120 -3.44 10.00 19.13
CA ASN A 120 -2.96 8.87 19.93
C ASN A 120 -3.89 8.50 21.10
N ASN A 121 -4.66 9.47 21.60
CA ASN A 121 -5.55 9.27 22.75
C ASN A 121 -7.01 8.96 22.36
N SER A 122 -7.39 9.08 21.08
CA SER A 122 -8.75 8.75 20.61
C SER A 122 -8.75 7.54 19.69
N LEU A 123 -9.37 6.45 20.15
CA LEU A 123 -9.63 5.27 19.30
C LEU A 123 -10.61 5.59 18.17
N HIS A 124 -11.54 6.52 18.36
CA HIS A 124 -12.46 6.94 17.30
C HIS A 124 -11.75 7.72 16.20
N PHE A 125 -10.79 8.58 16.54
CA PHE A 125 -9.97 9.26 15.54
C PHE A 125 -9.09 8.27 14.77
N GLN A 126 -8.43 7.34 15.47
CA GLN A 126 -7.60 6.29 14.85
C GLN A 126 -8.44 5.40 13.92
N LEU A 127 -9.60 4.94 14.39
CA LEU A 127 -10.49 4.10 13.58
C LEU A 127 -11.03 4.86 12.37
N GLY A 128 -11.39 6.13 12.52
CA GLY A 128 -11.80 6.99 11.41
C GLY A 128 -10.72 7.09 10.33
N LEU A 129 -9.47 7.36 10.72
CA LEU A 129 -8.34 7.42 9.78
C LEU A 129 -8.02 6.07 9.13
N ALA A 130 -8.03 4.98 9.92
CA ALA A 130 -7.77 3.64 9.41
C ALA A 130 -8.83 3.23 8.37
N LEU A 131 -10.11 3.48 8.66
CA LEU A 131 -11.20 3.22 7.72
C LEU A 131 -11.08 4.11 6.48
N ALA A 132 -10.76 5.41 6.61
CA ALA A 132 -10.58 6.28 5.44
C ALA A 132 -9.45 5.76 4.53
N SER A 133 -8.33 5.33 5.11
CA SER A 133 -7.20 4.76 4.36
C SER A 133 -7.57 3.42 3.70
N VAL A 134 -8.14 2.48 4.46
CA VAL A 134 -8.52 1.16 3.95
C VAL A 134 -9.64 1.25 2.92
N GLY A 135 -10.63 2.13 3.11
CA GLY A 135 -11.72 2.34 2.16
C GLY A 135 -11.21 2.88 0.83
N THR A 136 -10.28 3.84 0.87
CA THR A 136 -9.59 4.36 -0.32
C THR A 136 -8.82 3.25 -1.04
N ILE A 137 -8.02 2.47 -0.31
CA ILE A 137 -7.25 1.35 -0.90
C ILE A 137 -8.17 0.25 -1.43
N THR A 138 -9.27 -0.05 -0.76
CA THR A 138 -10.27 -1.03 -1.23
C THR A 138 -10.87 -0.62 -2.57
N SER A 139 -11.18 0.67 -2.74
CA SER A 139 -11.65 1.19 -4.04
C SER A 139 -10.54 1.13 -5.09
N LEU A 140 -9.29 1.46 -4.73
CA LEU A 140 -8.14 1.35 -5.62
C LEU A 140 -7.91 -0.10 -6.08
N VAL A 141 -8.06 -1.08 -5.19
CA VAL A 141 -8.00 -2.52 -5.51
C VAL A 141 -9.04 -2.86 -6.57
N ALA A 142 -10.28 -2.42 -6.41
CA ALA A 142 -11.32 -2.64 -7.40
C ALA A 142 -10.94 -2.08 -8.77
N GLN A 143 -10.45 -0.83 -8.80
CA GLN A 143 -10.07 -0.13 -10.04
C GLN A 143 -8.85 -0.79 -10.72
N HIS A 144 -7.83 -1.17 -9.95
CA HIS A 144 -6.63 -1.78 -10.50
C HIS A 144 -6.87 -3.22 -10.96
N MET A 145 -7.60 -4.04 -10.20
CA MET A 145 -7.76 -5.46 -10.55
C MET A 145 -8.54 -5.70 -11.83
N TYR A 146 -9.48 -4.82 -12.21
CA TYR A 146 -10.19 -4.99 -13.48
C TYR A 146 -9.36 -4.49 -14.68
N ALA A 147 -8.55 -3.44 -14.51
CA ALA A 147 -7.74 -2.86 -15.56
C ALA A 147 -6.38 -3.56 -15.74
N LEU A 148 -5.83 -4.12 -14.65
CA LEU A 148 -4.55 -4.83 -14.57
C LEU A 148 -4.75 -6.19 -13.89
N PRO A 149 -5.34 -7.20 -14.58
CA PRO A 149 -5.69 -8.48 -13.97
C PRO A 149 -4.46 -9.20 -13.39
N PRO A 150 -4.39 -9.46 -12.08
CA PRO A 150 -3.22 -10.08 -11.46
C PRO A 150 -3.28 -11.62 -11.49
N TYR A 151 -4.43 -12.20 -11.83
CA TYR A 151 -4.66 -13.64 -11.80
C TYR A 151 -4.84 -14.20 -13.21
N ALA A 152 -4.19 -15.31 -13.49
CA ALA A 152 -4.26 -15.98 -14.78
C ALA A 152 -5.71 -16.32 -15.14
N PHE A 153 -6.11 -15.97 -16.37
CA PHE A 153 -7.44 -16.23 -16.94
C PHE A 153 -8.60 -15.50 -16.26
N LEU A 154 -8.35 -14.60 -15.31
CA LEU A 154 -9.42 -13.80 -14.69
C LEU A 154 -10.11 -12.88 -15.70
N ALA A 155 -9.35 -12.31 -16.65
CA ALA A 155 -9.86 -11.35 -17.63
C ALA A 155 -10.89 -11.93 -18.62
N VAL A 156 -10.97 -13.26 -18.73
CA VAL A 156 -11.93 -13.95 -19.59
C VAL A 156 -13.12 -14.54 -18.82
N ASP A 157 -13.08 -14.50 -17.49
CA ASP A 157 -14.22 -14.82 -16.63
C ASP A 157 -14.98 -13.53 -16.25
N PHE A 158 -15.86 -13.11 -17.16
CA PHE A 158 -16.58 -11.85 -17.04
C PHE A 158 -17.47 -11.77 -15.80
N THR A 159 -18.10 -12.87 -15.40
CA THR A 159 -18.98 -12.90 -14.23
C THR A 159 -18.18 -12.74 -12.94
N THR A 160 -17.03 -13.42 -12.84
CA THR A 160 -16.15 -13.27 -11.68
C THR A 160 -15.57 -11.85 -11.62
N GLN A 161 -15.13 -11.29 -12.76
CA GLN A 161 -14.56 -9.93 -12.80
C GLN A 161 -15.60 -8.86 -12.41
N ALA A 162 -16.82 -8.93 -12.93
CA ALA A 162 -17.91 -8.03 -12.55
C ALA A 162 -18.27 -8.15 -11.06
N SER A 163 -18.27 -9.37 -10.54
CA SER A 163 -18.57 -9.67 -9.14
C SER A 163 -17.50 -9.11 -8.20
N LEU A 164 -16.21 -9.30 -8.51
CA LEU A 164 -15.08 -8.78 -7.73
C LEU A 164 -15.07 -7.25 -7.69
N TYR A 165 -15.29 -6.59 -8.82
CA TYR A 165 -15.35 -5.13 -8.87
C TYR A 165 -16.50 -4.58 -8.01
N THR A 166 -17.70 -5.12 -8.21
CA THR A 166 -18.89 -4.69 -7.48
C THR A 166 -18.72 -4.93 -5.97
N HIS A 167 -18.23 -6.11 -5.60
CA HIS A 167 -17.95 -6.47 -4.21
C HIS A 167 -17.03 -5.47 -3.51
N HIS A 168 -15.86 -5.19 -4.09
CA HIS A 168 -14.89 -4.28 -3.48
C HIS A 168 -15.41 -2.84 -3.44
N GLN A 169 -16.15 -2.37 -4.45
CA GLN A 169 -16.70 -1.00 -4.42
C GLN A 169 -17.80 -0.82 -3.36
N TYR A 170 -18.68 -1.81 -3.17
CA TYR A 170 -19.66 -1.73 -2.09
C TYR A 170 -18.98 -1.73 -0.72
N ILE A 171 -17.98 -2.60 -0.51
CA ILE A 171 -17.20 -2.62 0.74
C ILE A 171 -16.50 -1.29 0.97
N ALA A 172 -15.86 -0.73 -0.07
CA ALA A 172 -15.20 0.58 0.02
C ALA A 172 -16.20 1.66 0.47
N GLY A 173 -17.41 1.68 -0.10
CA GLY A 173 -18.48 2.60 0.32
C GLY A 173 -18.86 2.45 1.79
N PHE A 174 -19.08 1.23 2.27
CA PHE A 174 -19.39 0.97 3.69
C PHE A 174 -18.27 1.42 4.62
N ILE A 175 -17.02 1.09 4.28
CA ILE A 175 -15.83 1.47 5.07
C ILE A 175 -15.68 3.00 5.11
N MET A 176 -15.86 3.68 3.98
CA MET A 176 -15.77 5.15 3.91
C MET A 176 -16.85 5.83 4.75
N CYS A 177 -18.10 5.35 4.69
CA CYS A 177 -19.15 5.85 5.58
C CYS A 177 -18.79 5.65 7.07
N GLY A 178 -18.22 4.49 7.42
CA GLY A 178 -17.73 4.22 8.76
C GLY A 178 -16.62 5.17 9.21
N ALA A 179 -15.73 5.58 8.30
CA ALA A 179 -14.68 6.54 8.57
C ALA A 179 -15.24 7.90 9.05
N PHE A 180 -16.21 8.44 8.31
CA PHE A 180 -16.88 9.69 8.68
C PHE A 180 -17.72 9.55 9.95
N ALA A 181 -18.40 8.42 10.13
CA ALA A 181 -19.16 8.15 11.34
C ALA A 181 -18.25 8.19 12.59
N HIS A 182 -17.09 7.53 12.55
CA HIS A 182 -16.14 7.55 13.65
C HIS A 182 -15.45 8.91 13.83
N GLY A 183 -15.20 9.65 12.74
CA GLY A 183 -14.76 11.04 12.82
C GLY A 183 -15.78 11.95 13.54
N ALA A 184 -17.07 11.80 13.24
CA ALA A 184 -18.13 12.54 13.93
C ALA A 184 -18.24 12.15 15.41
N ILE A 185 -18.14 10.86 15.73
CA ILE A 185 -18.14 10.38 17.12
C ILE A 185 -16.96 10.97 17.90
N PHE A 186 -15.77 11.04 17.29
CA PHE A 186 -14.61 11.71 17.88
C PHE A 186 -14.91 13.16 18.25
N PHE A 187 -15.52 13.95 17.34
CA PHE A 187 -15.81 15.36 17.60
C PHE A 187 -16.77 15.59 18.77
N ILE A 188 -17.61 14.60 19.09
CA ILE A 188 -18.56 14.68 20.20
C ILE A 188 -17.97 14.17 21.50
N ARG A 189 -17.19 13.09 21.46
CA ARG A 189 -16.77 12.36 22.67
C ARG A 189 -15.35 12.66 23.12
N ASP A 190 -14.44 12.88 22.17
CA ASP A 190 -13.00 12.81 22.43
C ASP A 190 -12.26 14.11 22.06
N TYR A 191 -12.89 15.00 21.28
CA TYR A 191 -12.29 16.27 20.90
C TYR A 191 -12.19 17.24 22.08
N ASP A 192 -10.98 17.70 22.36
CA ASP A 192 -10.68 18.76 23.34
C ASP A 192 -10.33 20.07 22.62
N PRO A 193 -11.19 21.10 22.68
CA PRO A 193 -10.93 22.41 22.08
C PRO A 193 -9.72 23.15 22.64
N GLU A 194 -9.39 22.96 23.92
CA GLU A 194 -8.26 23.64 24.55
C GLU A 194 -6.93 23.02 24.09
N LEU A 195 -6.86 21.69 24.01
CA LEU A 195 -5.70 20.99 23.45
C LEU A 195 -5.45 21.33 21.98
N ASN A 196 -6.53 21.50 21.20
CA ASN A 196 -6.45 21.74 19.76
C ASN A 196 -6.48 23.23 19.37
N LYS A 197 -6.44 24.14 20.36
CA LYS A 197 -6.64 25.57 20.14
C LYS A 197 -5.70 26.15 19.07
N GLY A 198 -6.29 26.72 18.02
CA GLY A 198 -5.57 27.38 16.94
C GLY A 198 -4.79 26.46 16.01
N ASN A 199 -4.82 25.15 16.20
CA ASN A 199 -4.22 24.18 15.27
C ASN A 199 -5.10 23.99 14.02
N VAL A 200 -4.62 23.20 13.07
CA VAL A 200 -5.35 22.97 11.80
C VAL A 200 -6.74 22.37 11.99
N LEU A 201 -6.95 21.53 13.01
CA LEU A 201 -8.25 20.91 13.27
C LEU A 201 -9.26 21.92 13.81
N ALA A 202 -8.87 22.73 14.80
CA ALA A 202 -9.73 23.78 15.33
C ALA A 202 -10.10 24.81 14.25
N ARG A 203 -9.14 25.18 13.40
CA ARG A 203 -9.39 26.12 12.30
C ARG A 203 -10.47 25.61 11.37
N MET A 204 -10.43 24.34 10.95
CA MET A 204 -11.46 23.77 10.07
C MET A 204 -12.88 23.91 10.66
N LEU A 205 -13.02 23.85 11.98
CA LEU A 205 -14.30 24.06 12.67
C LEU A 205 -14.74 25.53 12.69
N GLU A 206 -13.80 26.48 12.76
CA GLU A 206 -14.07 27.93 12.78
C GLU A 206 -14.66 28.45 11.46
N HIS A 207 -14.38 27.79 10.34
CA HIS A 207 -14.88 28.16 9.02
C HIS A 207 -15.67 27.02 8.36
N LYS A 208 -16.30 26.16 9.17
CA LYS A 208 -17.06 25.00 8.68
C LYS A 208 -18.25 25.40 7.80
N GLU A 209 -18.81 26.59 7.96
CA GLU A 209 -19.91 27.10 7.12
C GLU A 209 -19.45 27.48 5.71
N ALA A 210 -18.15 27.67 5.50
CA ALA A 210 -17.57 27.95 4.19
C ALA A 210 -17.14 26.69 3.43
N ILE A 211 -17.06 25.54 4.11
CA ILE A 211 -16.73 24.21 3.54
C ILE A 211 -18.00 23.59 2.98
#